data_AF-A0A1Z4N1U6-F1
#
_entry.id   AF-A0A1Z4N1U6-F1
#
_cell.length_a   1.000
_cell.length_b   1.000
_cell.length_c   1.000
_cell.angle_alpha   90.00
_cell.angle_beta   90.00
_cell.angle_gamma   90.00
#
_symmetry.space_group_name_H-M   'P 1'
#
loop_
_entity.id
_entity.type
_entity.pdbx_description
1 polymer ?
#
loop_
_entity_poly.entity_id
_entity_poly.type
_entity_poly.pdbx_seq_one_letter_code
_entity_poly.pdbx_strand_id
1 'polypeptide(L)' 'MAYSDFKLAEIIDAFGLTIHESSGMFASIQEQECSNLLSTILKENVDLAVAISSKKARS' A
#
# COMPACT_ATOMS: atom_id res chain seq x y z
N MET A 1 22.66 4.76 12.59
CA MET A 1 21.84 3.54 12.46
C MET A 1 21.63 3.28 10.99
N ALA A 2 22.06 2.12 10.48
CA ALA A 2 21.70 1.73 9.13
C ALA A 2 20.18 1.47 9.10
N TYR A 3 19.48 1.91 8.05
CA TYR A 3 18.03 1.69 7.91
C TYR A 3 17.65 0.19 7.95
N SER A 4 18.62 -0.70 7.73
CA SER A 4 18.48 -2.16 7.83
C SER A 4 18.29 -2.70 9.24
N ASP A 5 18.67 -1.95 10.29
CA ASP A 5 18.60 -2.41 11.69
C ASP A 5 17.35 -1.89 12.43
N PHE A 6 16.42 -1.25 11.71
CA PHE A 6 15.18 -0.76 12.29
C PHE A 6 14.26 -1.92 12.69
N LYS A 7 13.97 -2.05 13.98
CA LYS A 7 12.98 -2.99 14.51
C LYS A 7 11.93 -2.24 15.32
N LEU A 8 10.68 -2.32 14.85
CA LEU A 8 9.55 -1.67 15.48
C LEU A 8 9.37 -2.11 16.95
N ALA A 9 9.59 -3.39 17.23
CA ALA A 9 9.48 -3.97 18.59
C ALA A 9 10.42 -3.29 19.60
N GLU A 10 11.69 -3.06 19.23
CA GLU A 10 12.68 -2.44 20.13
C GLU A 10 12.28 -0.99 20.48
N ILE A 11 11.60 -0.29 19.57
CA ILE A 11 11.14 1.09 19.78
C ILE A 11 9.88 1.12 20.63
N ILE A 12 8.96 0.17 20.44
CA ILE A 12 7.78 0.03 21.30
C ILE A 12 8.21 -0.13 22.75
N ASP A 13 9.18 -1.01 23.01
CA ASP A 13 9.68 -1.29 24.36
C ASP A 13 10.50 -0.10 24.92
N ALA A 14 11.37 0.50 24.11
CA ALA A 14 12.23 1.60 24.55
C ALA A 14 11.45 2.89 24.88
N PHE A 15 10.36 3.15 24.17
CA PHE A 15 9.56 4.38 24.31
C PHE A 15 8.21 4.14 25.01
N GLY A 16 7.92 2.92 25.42
CA GLY A 16 6.65 2.55 26.07
C GLY A 16 5.43 2.84 25.18
N LEU A 17 5.56 2.60 23.87
CA LEU A 17 4.49 2.89 22.92
C LEU A 17 3.43 1.79 22.97
N THR A 18 2.18 2.14 22.68
CA THR A 18 1.11 1.17 22.52
C THR A 18 0.59 1.29 21.09
N ILE A 19 0.69 0.21 20.32
CA ILE A 19 0.15 0.17 18.96
C ILE A 19 -1.33 -0.22 19.05
N HIS A 20 -2.19 0.71 18.65
CA HIS A 20 -3.61 0.43 18.46
C HIS A 20 -3.86 0.08 16.99
N GLU A 21 -3.77 -1.21 16.68
CA GLU A 21 -4.19 -1.71 15.37
C GLU A 21 -5.72 -1.77 15.34
N SER A 22 -6.30 -0.94 14.50
CA SER A 22 -7.73 -0.90 14.27
C SER A 22 -8.00 -1.50 12.89
N SER A 23 -8.40 -2.76 12.90
CA SER A 23 -8.78 -3.48 11.70
C SER A 23 -10.20 -3.09 11.28
N GLY A 24 -10.47 -3.13 9.97
CA GLY A 24 -11.83 -2.88 9.48
C GLY A 24 -12.27 -1.42 9.46
N MET A 25 -11.34 -0.46 9.27
CA MET A 25 -11.66 0.95 9.03
C MET A 25 -12.70 1.17 7.91
N PHE A 26 -12.74 0.25 6.94
CA PHE A 26 -13.67 0.26 5.82
C PHE A 26 -14.72 -0.86 5.91
N ALA A 27 -14.81 -1.59 7.03
CA ALA A 27 -15.73 -2.72 7.16
C ALA A 27 -17.21 -2.32 7.09
N SER A 28 -17.52 -1.05 7.38
CA SER A 28 -18.87 -0.48 7.27
C SER A 28 -19.18 0.09 5.89
N ILE A 29 -18.20 0.19 5.00
CA ILE A 29 -18.37 0.79 3.67
C ILE A 29 -18.80 -0.32 2.72
N GLN A 30 -19.93 -0.11 2.06
CA GLN A 30 -20.41 -1.03 1.04
C GLN A 30 -19.51 -1.00 -0.18
N GLU A 31 -19.27 -2.17 -0.76
CA GLU A 31 -18.59 -2.26 -2.04
C GLU A 31 -19.35 -1.46 -3.09
N GLN A 32 -18.63 -0.57 -3.78
CA GLN A 32 -19.19 0.23 -4.85
C GLN A 32 -18.46 -0.12 -6.14
N GLU A 33 -19.23 -0.26 -7.20
CA GLU A 33 -18.69 -0.49 -8.53
C GLU A 33 -17.80 0.67 -8.99
N CYS A 34 -16.72 0.29 -9.67
CA CYS A 34 -15.79 1.23 -10.28
C CYS A 34 -16.52 2.06 -11.34
N SER A 35 -16.26 3.37 -11.40
CA SER A 35 -16.89 4.23 -12.41
C SER A 35 -16.47 3.78 -13.81
N ASN A 36 -17.38 3.90 -14.78
CA ASN A 36 -17.11 3.52 -16.17
C ASN A 36 -15.85 4.22 -16.72
N LEU A 37 -15.68 5.50 -16.40
CA LEU A 37 -14.51 6.29 -16.80
C LEU A 37 -13.22 5.74 -16.19
N LEU A 38 -13.21 5.41 -14.89
CA LEU A 38 -12.05 4.84 -14.22
C LEU A 38 -11.72 3.45 -14.77
N SER A 39 -12.73 2.62 -15.05
CA SER A 39 -12.56 1.29 -15.64
C SER A 39 -11.90 1.35 -17.02
N THR A 40 -12.32 2.28 -17.88
CA THR A 40 -11.73 2.48 -19.21
C THR A 40 -10.28 2.94 -19.12
N ILE A 41 -10.00 3.94 -18.28
CA ILE A 41 -8.63 4.45 -18.08
C ILE A 41 -7.72 3.33 -17.58
N LEU A 42 -8.16 2.53 -16.61
CA LEU A 42 -7.37 1.42 -16.10
C LEU A 42 -7.11 0.38 -17.20
N LYS A 43 -8.13 -0.06 -17.95
CA LYS A 43 -7.94 -1.02 -19.04
C LYS A 43 -6.94 -0.56 -20.09
N GLU A 44 -6.97 0.72 -20.46
CA GLU A 44 -6.07 1.29 -21.47
C GLU A 44 -4.63 1.46 -20.96
N ASN A 45 -4.43 1.68 -19.65
CA ASN A 45 -3.13 2.05 -19.09
C ASN A 45 -2.46 0.92 -18.29
N VAL A 46 -3.15 -0.19 -18.00
CA VAL A 46 -2.60 -1.33 -17.25
C VAL A 46 -1.37 -1.91 -17.95
N ASP A 47 -1.44 -2.18 -19.25
CA ASP A 47 -0.31 -2.75 -19.99
C ASP A 47 0.91 -1.82 -20.00
N LEU A 48 0.68 -0.51 -20.12
CA LEU A 48 1.72 0.51 -20.04
C LEU A 48 2.35 0.56 -18.64
N ALA A 49 1.55 0.51 -17.57
CA ALA A 49 2.03 0.52 -16.20
C ALA A 49 2.87 -0.72 -15.86
N VAL A 50 2.49 -1.90 -16.37
CA VAL A 50 3.27 -3.14 -16.25
C VAL A 50 4.60 -3.04 -17.02
N ALA A 51 4.58 -2.47 -18.22
CA ALA A 51 5.79 -2.24 -19.01
C ALA A 51 6.75 -1.22 -18.34
N ILE A 52 6.22 -0.18 -17.68
CA ILE A 52 7.02 0.84 -16.98
C ILE A 52 7.63 0.28 -15.69
N SER A 53 6.83 -0.43 -14.89
CA SER A 53 7.30 -1.05 -13.63
C SER A 53 8.33 -2.15 -13.87
N SER A 54 8.19 -2.93 -14.95
CA SER A 54 9.19 -3.92 -15.36
C SER A 54 10.51 -3.30 -15.83
N LYS A 55 10.51 -2.09 -16.41
CA LYS A 55 11.72 -1.36 -16.78
C LYS A 55 12.45 -0.78 -15.56
N LYS A 56 11.73 -0.26 -14.57
CA LYS A 56 12.33 0.27 -13.34
C LYS A 56 12.89 -0.82 -12.42
N ALA A 57 12.31 -2.03 -12.45
CA ALA A 57 12.80 -3.18 -11.69
C ALA A 57 14.04 -3.87 -12.30
N ARG A 58 14.45 -3.49 -13.52
CA ARG A 58 15.63 -4.05 -14.22
C ARG A 58 16.86 -3.12 -14.21
N SER A 59 16.79 -1.98 -13.52
CA SER A 59 17.92 -1.04 -13.38
C SER A 59 18.58 -1.15 -12.02
#